data_AF-A0A2I0IJF6-F1
#
_entry.id   AF-A0A2I0IJF6-F1
#
_cell.length_a   1.000
_cell.length_b   1.000
_cell.length_c   1.000
_cell.angle_alpha   90.00
_cell.angle_beta   90.00
_cell.angle_gamma   90.00
#
_symmetry.space_group_name_H-M   'P 1'
#
loop_
_entity.id
_entity.type
_entity.pdbx_description
1 polymer ?
#
loop_
_entity_poly.entity_id
_entity_poly.type
_entity_poly.pdbx_seq_one_letter_code
_entity_poly.pdbx_strand_id
1 'polypeptide(L)'
;MKPGFDPTQGGRPEFYFDDGAYPEQVDWIGQKNQIDAAKAAGVKQIVLVGSMGGTNPNHPLNSLGNGNILVWKRKAEQYLADSGIPYTIIRPGGLLDKEGGLRELIVGKDDELLQTETKTIPRADVAEVCVQAVLFEEAKFKAFDLASKPEGTGTPTKDFKDLFSQVTSRF
;
A
#
# COMPACT_ATOMS: atom_id res chain seq x y z
N MET A 1 -16.63 4.73 -12.40
CA MET A 1 -17.74 5.71 -12.37
C MET A 1 -18.86 5.10 -13.19
N LYS A 2 -20.11 5.15 -12.72
CA LYS A 2 -21.24 4.58 -13.46
C LYS A 2 -21.31 5.18 -14.87
N PRO A 3 -21.61 4.38 -15.91
CA PRO A 3 -21.82 4.90 -17.25
C PRO A 3 -22.88 6.00 -17.24
N GLY A 4 -22.67 7.04 -18.03
CA GLY A 4 -23.62 8.15 -18.16
C GLY A 4 -23.51 9.26 -17.11
N PHE A 5 -22.47 9.26 -16.26
CA PHE A 5 -22.20 10.44 -15.43
C PHE A 5 -21.74 11.62 -16.28
N ASP A 6 -22.48 12.73 -16.19
CA ASP A 6 -22.15 14.00 -16.83
C ASP A 6 -21.70 15.00 -15.75
N PRO A 7 -20.40 15.35 -15.69
CA PRO A 7 -19.88 16.28 -14.68
C PRO A 7 -20.45 17.70 -14.82
N THR A 8 -21.06 18.06 -15.95
CA THR A 8 -21.61 19.39 -16.20
C THR A 8 -22.99 19.61 -15.56
N GLN A 9 -23.70 18.53 -15.20
CA GLN A 9 -25.04 18.61 -14.60
C GLN A 9 -25.03 18.76 -13.07
N GLY A 10 -23.84 18.83 -12.47
CA GLY A 10 -23.67 18.85 -11.02
C GLY A 10 -23.93 17.48 -10.36
N GLY A 11 -23.55 17.37 -9.09
CA GLY A 11 -23.63 16.11 -8.34
C GLY A 11 -22.29 15.39 -8.19
N ARG A 12 -22.26 14.39 -7.31
CA ARG A 12 -21.06 13.57 -7.07
C ARG A 12 -21.06 12.36 -7.98
N PRO A 13 -19.90 11.98 -8.54
CA PRO A 13 -19.82 10.74 -9.31
C PRO A 13 -20.12 9.54 -8.43
N GLU A 14 -20.93 8.63 -8.95
CA GLU A 14 -21.14 7.32 -8.33
C GLU A 14 -20.11 6.33 -8.88
N PHE A 15 -19.39 5.68 -7.99
CA PHE A 15 -18.47 4.60 -8.32
C PHE A 15 -19.17 3.25 -8.13
N TYR A 16 -18.75 2.24 -8.88
CA TYR A 16 -19.25 0.88 -8.77
C TYR A 16 -18.14 -0.08 -9.23
N PHE A 17 -18.31 -1.35 -8.88
CA PHE A 17 -17.52 -2.46 -9.39
C PHE A 17 -18.45 -3.38 -10.17
N ASP A 18 -17.94 -4.01 -11.22
CA ASP A 18 -18.66 -5.07 -11.91
C ASP A 18 -18.82 -6.30 -10.99
N ASP A 19 -19.80 -7.15 -11.29
CA ASP A 19 -20.00 -8.40 -10.56
C ASP A 19 -18.73 -9.25 -10.59
N GLY A 20 -18.25 -9.66 -9.41
CA GLY A 20 -16.99 -10.40 -9.26
C GLY A 20 -15.72 -9.54 -9.27
N ALA A 21 -15.83 -8.22 -9.47
CA ALA A 21 -14.69 -7.28 -9.45
C ALA A 21 -14.64 -6.41 -8.18
N TYR A 22 -15.45 -6.72 -7.17
CA TYR A 22 -15.43 -6.02 -5.89
C TYR A 22 -14.11 -6.30 -5.13
N PRO A 23 -13.71 -5.42 -4.20
CA PRO A 23 -12.47 -5.59 -3.45
C PRO A 23 -12.40 -6.90 -2.63
N GLU A 24 -13.52 -7.48 -2.22
CA GLU A 24 -13.52 -8.80 -1.59
C GLU A 24 -12.94 -9.88 -2.53
N GLN A 25 -13.37 -9.90 -3.79
CA GLN A 25 -12.94 -10.88 -4.77
C GLN A 25 -11.52 -10.60 -5.27
N VAL A 26 -11.18 -9.33 -5.49
CA VAL A 26 -9.90 -8.95 -6.10
C VAL A 26 -8.81 -8.77 -5.05
N ASP A 27 -9.03 -7.89 -4.06
CA ASP A 27 -8.02 -7.53 -3.07
C ASP A 27 -7.90 -8.56 -1.96
N TRP A 28 -9.00 -9.22 -1.56
CA TRP A 28 -8.92 -10.30 -0.58
C TRP A 28 -8.70 -11.67 -1.23
N ILE A 29 -9.69 -12.21 -1.95
CA ILE A 29 -9.62 -13.58 -2.50
C ILE A 29 -8.51 -13.70 -3.57
N GLY A 30 -8.38 -12.71 -4.45
CA GLY A 30 -7.34 -12.69 -5.49
C GLY A 30 -5.92 -12.67 -4.93
N GLN A 31 -5.68 -11.88 -3.87
CA GLN A 31 -4.37 -11.87 -3.20
C GLN A 31 -4.15 -13.13 -2.37
N LYS A 32 -5.17 -13.64 -1.67
CA LYS A 32 -5.10 -14.94 -0.99
C LYS A 32 -4.64 -16.05 -1.95
N ASN A 33 -5.23 -16.12 -3.14
CA ASN A 33 -4.87 -17.12 -4.15
C ASN A 33 -3.40 -16.99 -4.59
N GLN A 34 -2.90 -15.76 -4.77
CA GLN A 34 -1.49 -15.51 -5.09
C GLN A 34 -0.55 -15.94 -3.95
N ILE A 35 -0.91 -15.64 -2.70
CA ILE A 35 -0.14 -16.02 -1.51
C ILE A 35 -0.09 -17.55 -1.38
N ASP A 36 -1.22 -18.23 -1.55
CA ASP A 36 -1.31 -19.69 -1.49
C ASP A 36 -0.45 -20.35 -2.58
N ALA A 37 -0.52 -19.83 -3.82
CA ALA A 37 0.30 -20.32 -4.93
C ALA A 37 1.80 -20.08 -4.69
N ALA A 38 2.18 -18.89 -4.19
CA ALA A 38 3.55 -18.57 -3.83
C ALA A 38 4.09 -19.49 -2.71
N LYS A 39 3.26 -19.80 -1.71
CA LYS A 39 3.57 -20.76 -0.65
C LYS A 39 3.86 -22.14 -1.23
N ALA A 40 2.96 -22.65 -2.08
CA ALA A 40 3.10 -23.94 -2.73
C ALA A 40 4.34 -24.03 -3.62
N ALA A 41 4.70 -22.93 -4.29
CA ALA A 41 5.92 -22.82 -5.10
C ALA A 41 7.21 -22.63 -4.28
N GLY A 42 7.12 -22.49 -2.95
CA GLY A 42 8.29 -22.32 -2.08
C GLY A 42 8.99 -20.97 -2.22
N VAL A 43 8.25 -19.92 -2.61
CA VAL A 43 8.71 -18.53 -2.72
C VAL A 43 9.36 -18.09 -1.41
N LYS A 44 10.47 -17.35 -1.49
CA LYS A 44 11.29 -16.96 -0.34
C LYS A 44 10.91 -15.62 0.28
N GLN A 45 10.20 -14.77 -0.46
CA GLN A 45 9.68 -13.50 0.03
C GLN A 45 8.51 -13.02 -0.83
N ILE A 46 7.49 -12.42 -0.21
CA ILE A 46 6.41 -11.71 -0.90
C ILE A 46 6.46 -10.23 -0.51
N VAL A 47 6.49 -9.35 -1.50
CA VAL A 47 6.29 -7.91 -1.29
C VAL A 47 4.85 -7.57 -1.69
N LEU A 48 4.10 -6.95 -0.79
CA LEU A 48 2.70 -6.59 -1.01
C LEU A 48 2.51 -5.08 -0.81
N VAL A 49 1.99 -4.41 -1.85
CA VAL A 49 1.64 -2.98 -1.79
C VAL A 49 0.16 -2.83 -1.42
N GLY A 50 -0.07 -2.23 -0.26
CA GLY A 50 -1.39 -1.91 0.30
C GLY A 50 -1.74 -0.43 0.14
N SER A 51 -2.25 0.16 1.21
CA SER A 51 -2.56 1.60 1.33
C SER A 51 -2.59 1.98 2.80
N MET A 52 -2.16 3.20 3.13
CA MET A 52 -2.54 3.83 4.39
C MET A 52 -4.08 3.98 4.48
N GLY A 53 -4.57 4.14 5.71
CA GLY A 53 -5.98 4.27 6.09
C GLY A 53 -6.58 3.00 6.69
N GLY A 54 -5.80 1.91 6.74
CA GLY A 54 -6.28 0.59 7.17
C GLY A 54 -6.62 0.47 8.65
N THR A 55 -6.17 1.41 9.49
CA THR A 55 -6.50 1.43 10.93
C THR A 55 -7.89 2.00 11.22
N ASN A 56 -8.51 2.69 10.25
CA ASN A 56 -9.84 3.28 10.39
C ASN A 56 -10.85 2.57 9.47
N PRO A 57 -11.74 1.71 10.00
CA PRO A 57 -12.76 1.03 9.18
C PRO A 57 -13.76 2.01 8.54
N ASN A 58 -13.92 3.22 9.09
CA ASN A 58 -14.78 4.27 8.57
C ASN A 58 -14.05 5.22 7.60
N HIS A 59 -12.86 4.87 7.13
CA HIS A 59 -12.09 5.71 6.21
C HIS A 59 -12.88 5.96 4.90
N PRO A 60 -12.90 7.20 4.34
CA PRO A 60 -13.73 7.54 3.18
C PRO A 60 -13.53 6.66 1.94
N LEU A 61 -12.33 6.10 1.75
CA LEU A 61 -12.04 5.18 0.64
C LEU A 61 -12.88 3.89 0.68
N ASN A 62 -13.35 3.46 1.86
CA ASN A 62 -14.20 2.28 1.98
C ASN A 62 -15.59 2.49 1.36
N SER A 63 -16.06 3.74 1.30
CA SER A 63 -17.34 4.09 0.69
C SER A 63 -17.29 4.16 -0.84
N LEU A 64 -16.11 4.18 -1.46
CA LEU A 64 -15.99 4.18 -2.92
C LEU A 64 -16.54 2.87 -3.49
N GLY A 65 -17.59 2.98 -4.31
CA GLY A 65 -18.26 1.82 -4.89
C GLY A 65 -18.87 0.86 -3.86
N ASN A 66 -19.09 1.31 -2.62
CA ASN A 66 -19.50 0.47 -1.49
C ASN A 66 -18.58 -0.76 -1.31
N GLY A 67 -17.29 -0.61 -1.59
CA GLY A 67 -16.36 -1.73 -1.75
C GLY A 67 -15.60 -2.15 -0.50
N ASN A 68 -15.50 -1.31 0.54
CA ASN A 68 -14.68 -1.56 1.74
C ASN A 68 -13.22 -1.94 1.42
N ILE A 69 -12.63 -1.31 0.39
CA ILE A 69 -11.34 -1.71 -0.18
C ILE A 69 -10.20 -1.79 0.84
N LEU A 70 -10.12 -0.85 1.79
CA LEU A 70 -9.03 -0.85 2.78
C LEU A 70 -9.19 -2.00 3.78
N VAL A 71 -10.43 -2.37 4.12
CA VAL A 71 -10.72 -3.53 4.97
C VAL A 71 -10.27 -4.82 4.29
N TRP A 72 -10.60 -5.00 3.00
CA TRP A 72 -10.23 -6.20 2.26
C TRP A 72 -8.74 -6.30 1.98
N LYS A 73 -8.06 -5.19 1.65
CA LYS A 73 -6.60 -5.14 1.57
C LYS A 73 -5.96 -5.52 2.91
N ARG A 74 -6.40 -4.92 4.03
CA ARG A 74 -5.87 -5.25 5.37
C ARG A 74 -6.10 -6.73 5.74
N LYS A 75 -7.20 -7.33 5.30
CA LYS A 75 -7.46 -8.77 5.47
C LYS A 75 -6.43 -9.61 4.70
N ALA A 76 -6.09 -9.24 3.47
CA ALA A 76 -5.05 -9.90 2.68
C ALA A 76 -3.65 -9.72 3.28
N GLU A 77 -3.35 -8.51 3.76
CA GLU A 77 -2.10 -8.22 4.48
C GLU A 77 -1.97 -9.10 5.73
N GLN A 78 -3.02 -9.22 6.55
CA GLN A 78 -3.00 -10.07 7.74
C GLN A 78 -2.79 -11.54 7.37
N TYR A 79 -3.47 -12.02 6.33
CA TYR A 79 -3.29 -13.40 5.85
C TYR A 79 -1.86 -13.65 5.35
N LEU A 80 -1.24 -12.68 4.67
CA LEU A 80 0.17 -12.76 4.30
C LEU A 80 1.06 -12.83 5.55
N ALA A 81 0.79 -11.99 6.55
CA ALA A 81 1.55 -11.99 7.80
C ALA A 81 1.46 -13.34 8.54
N ASP A 82 0.27 -13.94 8.55
CA ASP A 82 -0.01 -15.24 9.17
C ASP A 82 0.49 -16.44 8.33
N SER A 83 0.88 -16.21 7.07
CA SER A 83 1.21 -17.29 6.12
C SER A 83 2.49 -18.07 6.47
N GLY A 84 3.39 -17.45 7.25
CA GLY A 84 4.73 -17.95 7.57
C GLY A 84 5.79 -17.72 6.47
N ILE A 85 5.41 -17.14 5.32
CA ILE A 85 6.35 -16.74 4.27
C ILE A 85 6.97 -15.40 4.68
N PRO A 86 8.30 -15.18 4.52
CA PRO A 86 8.87 -13.86 4.70
C PRO A 86 8.14 -12.83 3.82
N TYR A 87 7.78 -11.68 4.41
CA TYR A 87 6.98 -10.68 3.69
C TYR A 87 7.49 -9.26 3.92
N THR A 88 7.10 -8.36 3.03
CA THR A 88 7.20 -6.92 3.23
C THR A 88 5.87 -6.30 2.81
N ILE A 89 5.13 -5.73 3.76
CA ILE A 89 3.87 -5.01 3.50
C ILE A 89 4.19 -3.52 3.47
N ILE A 90 3.93 -2.88 2.33
CA ILE A 90 4.18 -1.46 2.09
C ILE A 90 2.83 -0.78 1.96
N ARG A 91 2.48 0.12 2.87
CA ARG A 91 1.23 0.89 2.87
C ARG A 91 1.52 2.32 2.41
N PRO A 92 1.55 2.60 1.09
CA PRO A 92 1.82 3.94 0.61
C PRO A 92 0.71 4.91 1.00
N GLY A 93 1.08 6.19 1.09
CA GLY A 93 0.14 7.30 1.07
C GLY A 93 -0.46 7.56 -0.30
N GLY A 94 -1.04 8.74 -0.47
CA GLY A 94 -1.62 9.16 -1.74
C GLY A 94 -0.59 9.12 -2.88
N LEU A 95 -0.86 8.32 -3.91
CA LEU A 95 0.07 8.10 -5.01
C LEU A 95 0.15 9.31 -5.94
N LEU A 96 1.37 9.67 -6.34
CA LEU A 96 1.66 10.77 -7.26
C LEU A 96 2.28 10.27 -8.57
N ASP A 97 1.91 10.89 -9.68
CA ASP A 97 2.59 10.74 -10.98
C ASP A 97 3.71 11.79 -11.09
N LYS A 98 4.82 11.51 -10.40
CA LYS A 98 6.03 12.35 -10.34
C LYS A 98 7.28 11.48 -10.46
N GLU A 99 8.40 12.10 -10.79
CA GLU A 99 9.70 11.41 -10.87
C GLU A 99 10.11 10.84 -9.50
N GLY A 100 10.69 9.64 -9.48
CA GLY A 100 11.20 8.99 -8.27
C GLY A 100 12.69 9.24 -8.04
N GLY A 101 13.19 8.86 -6.87
CA GLY A 101 14.61 8.94 -6.50
C GLY A 101 15.10 10.34 -6.13
N LEU A 102 14.19 11.32 -6.04
CA LEU A 102 14.46 12.74 -5.78
C LEU A 102 13.97 13.23 -4.40
N ARG A 103 13.34 12.36 -3.61
CA ARG A 103 12.71 12.72 -2.33
C ARG A 103 13.29 11.92 -1.18
N GLU A 104 13.27 12.53 -0.01
CA GLU A 104 13.45 11.81 1.25
C GLU A 104 12.19 10.98 1.51
N LEU A 105 12.35 9.66 1.58
CA LEU A 105 11.30 8.72 1.90
C LEU A 105 11.17 8.60 3.42
N ILE A 106 9.92 8.57 3.89
CA ILE A 106 9.59 8.45 5.30
C ILE A 106 8.77 7.17 5.48
N VAL A 107 9.19 6.37 6.46
CA VAL A 107 8.44 5.21 6.95
C VAL A 107 7.67 5.61 8.20
N GLY A 108 6.48 5.04 8.37
CA GLY A 108 5.65 5.25 9.55
C GLY A 108 4.90 3.99 9.97
N LYS A 109 4.11 4.12 11.03
CA LYS A 109 3.29 3.04 11.59
C LYS A 109 1.87 3.52 11.88
N ASP A 110 0.91 2.62 11.70
CA ASP A 110 -0.48 2.77 12.17
C ASP A 110 -1.13 4.09 11.74
N ASP A 111 -0.94 4.47 10.48
CA ASP A 111 -1.49 5.66 9.83
C ASP A 111 -1.05 6.99 10.49
N GLU A 112 0.03 7.01 11.28
CA GLU A 112 0.53 8.24 11.93
C GLU A 112 0.88 9.34 10.92
N LEU A 113 1.36 8.94 9.73
CA LEU A 113 1.69 9.86 8.65
C LEU A 113 0.46 10.59 8.08
N LEU A 114 -0.75 10.01 8.20
CA LEU A 114 -1.99 10.68 7.77
C LEU A 114 -2.30 11.92 8.60
N GLN A 115 -1.74 12.03 9.81
CA GLN A 115 -1.87 13.20 10.70
C GLN A 115 -0.87 14.31 10.35
N THR A 116 -0.02 14.08 9.34
CA THR A 116 1.01 15.04 8.91
C THR A 116 0.68 15.62 7.53
N GLU A 117 1.49 16.58 7.09
CA GLU A 117 1.50 17.08 5.71
C GLU A 117 2.24 16.15 4.74
N THR A 118 2.97 15.15 5.26
CA THR A 118 3.77 14.21 4.45
C THR A 118 3.06 12.85 4.36
N LYS A 119 2.03 12.80 3.52
CA LYS A 119 1.13 11.64 3.38
C LYS A 119 0.93 11.17 1.93
N THR A 120 1.84 11.55 1.06
CA THR A 120 1.83 11.21 -0.37
C THR A 120 3.20 10.72 -0.82
N ILE A 121 3.24 9.97 -1.92
CA ILE A 121 4.47 9.41 -2.46
C ILE A 121 4.36 9.18 -3.98
N PRO A 122 5.41 9.45 -4.77
CA PRO A 122 5.47 9.06 -6.17
C PRO A 122 5.37 7.55 -6.39
N ARG A 123 4.64 7.13 -7.43
CA ARG A 123 4.56 5.71 -7.82
C ARG A 123 5.93 5.09 -8.08
N ALA A 124 6.85 5.87 -8.65
CA ALA A 124 8.23 5.44 -8.90
C ALA A 124 9.00 5.15 -7.61
N ASP A 125 8.79 5.92 -6.54
CA ASP A 125 9.44 5.66 -5.25
C ASP A 125 8.85 4.43 -4.55
N VAL A 126 7.55 4.17 -4.68
CA VAL A 126 6.94 2.91 -4.21
C VAL A 126 7.55 1.72 -4.94
N ALA A 127 7.70 1.81 -6.26
CA ALA A 127 8.32 0.77 -7.07
C ALA A 127 9.79 0.51 -6.64
N GLU A 128 10.56 1.57 -6.39
CA GLU A 128 11.93 1.47 -5.88
C GLU A 128 11.97 0.75 -4.53
N VAL A 129 11.10 1.12 -3.58
CA VAL A 129 11.04 0.44 -2.27
C VAL A 129 10.67 -1.04 -2.41
N CYS A 130 9.80 -1.43 -3.37
CA CYS A 130 9.52 -2.84 -3.65
C CYS A 130 10.77 -3.60 -4.14
N VAL A 131 11.56 -3.00 -5.03
CA VAL A 131 12.81 -3.58 -5.52
C VAL A 131 13.83 -3.69 -4.39
N GLN A 132 14.00 -2.64 -3.60
CA GLN A 132 14.95 -2.63 -2.50
C GLN A 132 14.55 -3.64 -1.40
N ALA A 133 13.25 -3.84 -1.15
CA ALA A 133 12.77 -4.77 -0.13
C ALA A 133 13.21 -6.23 -0.36
N VAL A 134 13.43 -6.65 -1.61
CA VAL A 134 13.93 -8.01 -1.90
C VAL A 134 15.45 -8.15 -1.77
N LEU A 135 16.18 -7.03 -1.60
CA LEU A 135 17.64 -7.00 -1.49
C LEU A 135 18.13 -6.96 -0.04
N PHE A 136 17.27 -6.58 0.92
CA PHE A 136 17.64 -6.40 2.33
C PHE A 136 16.87 -7.34 3.25
N GLU A 137 17.60 -8.06 4.11
CA GLU A 137 17.00 -8.92 5.14
C GLU A 137 16.19 -8.11 6.16
N GLU A 138 16.59 -6.86 6.39
CA GLU A 138 15.92 -5.90 7.27
C GLU A 138 14.47 -5.61 6.86
N ALA A 139 14.13 -5.81 5.58
CA ALA A 139 12.78 -5.64 5.06
C ALA A 139 11.87 -6.86 5.29
N LYS A 140 12.42 -8.02 5.70
CA LYS A 140 11.63 -9.24 5.90
C LYS A 140 10.82 -9.22 7.18
N PHE A 141 9.61 -9.75 7.05
CA PHE A 141 8.55 -9.75 8.05
C PHE A 141 8.29 -8.33 8.58
N LYS A 142 8.25 -7.33 7.70
CA LYS A 142 7.98 -5.94 8.08
C LYS A 142 6.68 -5.45 7.46
N ALA A 143 5.98 -4.60 8.18
CA ALA A 143 4.85 -3.83 7.68
C ALA A 143 5.03 -2.37 8.08
N PHE A 144 4.88 -1.46 7.12
CA PHE A 144 5.07 -0.03 7.37
C PHE A 144 4.28 0.83 6.40
N ASP A 145 3.95 2.03 6.87
CA ASP A 145 3.40 3.10 6.05
C ASP A 145 4.53 3.82 5.33
N LEU A 146 4.27 4.31 4.12
CA LEU A 146 5.30 4.91 3.27
C LEU A 146 4.81 6.23 2.65
N ALA A 147 5.57 7.29 2.89
CA ALA A 147 5.36 8.60 2.29
C ALA A 147 6.70 9.23 1.85
N SER A 148 6.65 10.41 1.27
CA SER A 148 7.84 11.17 0.89
C SER A 148 7.69 12.65 1.20
N LYS A 149 8.76 13.30 1.69
CA LYS A 149 8.79 14.75 1.79
C LYS A 149 8.68 15.38 0.39
N PRO A 150 8.23 16.64 0.27
CA PRO A 150 8.30 17.35 -1.00
C PRO A 150 9.73 17.37 -1.54
N GLU A 151 9.85 17.31 -2.87
CA GLU A 151 11.13 17.39 -3.56
C GLU A 151 11.90 18.66 -3.18
N GLY A 152 13.21 18.54 -2.97
CA GLY A 152 14.08 19.66 -2.56
C GLY A 152 13.99 20.06 -1.09
N THR A 153 13.12 19.44 -0.28
CA THR A 153 13.00 19.76 1.17
C THR A 153 13.77 18.79 2.08
N GLY A 154 14.21 17.65 1.54
CA GLY A 154 14.98 16.63 2.25
C GLY A 154 16.04 16.02 1.34
N THR A 155 16.91 15.19 1.91
CA THR A 155 17.94 14.47 1.14
C THR A 155 17.32 13.23 0.49
N PRO A 156 17.46 13.04 -0.83
CA PRO A 156 16.92 11.85 -1.49
C PRO A 156 17.42 10.56 -0.84
N THR A 157 16.51 9.64 -0.50
CA THR A 157 16.91 8.39 0.16
C THR A 157 17.75 7.53 -0.79
N LYS A 158 18.93 7.12 -0.31
CA LYS A 158 19.84 6.20 -1.01
C LYS A 158 20.25 5.00 -0.14
N ASP A 159 20.24 5.15 1.18
CA ASP A 159 20.52 4.07 2.12
C ASP A 159 19.20 3.38 2.52
N PHE A 160 18.82 2.37 1.76
CA PHE A 160 17.62 1.58 2.05
C PHE A 160 17.82 0.60 3.21
N LYS A 161 19.07 0.25 3.53
CA LYS A 161 19.35 -0.58 4.70
C LYS A 161 18.98 0.18 5.98
N ASP A 162 19.39 1.44 6.07
CA ASP A 162 18.99 2.31 7.16
C ASP A 162 17.47 2.50 7.21
N LEU A 163 16.85 2.82 6.06
CA LEU A 163 15.39 2.99 5.96
C LEU A 163 14.62 1.77 6.52
N PHE A 164 14.98 0.54 6.13
CA PHE A 164 14.32 -0.67 6.62
C PHE A 164 14.67 -1.01 8.08
N SER A 165 15.84 -0.59 8.56
CA SER A 165 16.27 -0.79 9.95
C SER A 165 15.42 0.04 10.93
N GLN A 166 14.87 1.16 10.49
CA GLN A 166 13.94 1.98 11.29
C GLN A 166 12.60 1.28 11.55
N VAL A 167 12.20 0.33 10.69
CA VAL A 167 10.92 -0.38 10.81
C VAL A 167 11.06 -1.56 11.77
N THR A 168 10.30 -1.57 12.86
CA THR A 168 10.25 -2.71 13.81
C THR A 168 8.92 -3.47 13.78
N SER A 169 7.89 -2.87 13.19
CA SER A 169 6.53 -3.42 13.10
C SER A 169 6.48 -4.67 12.22
N ARG A 170 5.75 -5.69 12.70
CA ARG A 170 5.44 -6.90 11.94
C ARG A 170 4.11 -6.78 11.19
N PHE A 171 3.16 -5.97 11.69
CA PHE A 171 1.89 -5.70 11.04
C PHE A 171 1.41 -4.29 11.37
#